data_AF-A0A2P8F7F8-F1
#
_entry.id   AF-A0A2P8F7F8-F1
#
_cell.length_a   1.000
_cell.length_b   1.000
_cell.length_c   1.000
_cell.angle_alpha   90.00
_cell.angle_beta   90.00
_cell.angle_gamma   90.00
#
_symmetry.space_group_name_H-M   'P 1'
#
loop_
_entity.id
_entity.type
_entity.pdbx_description
1 polymer ?
#
loop_
_entity_poly.entity_id
_entity_poly.type
_entity_poly.pdbx_seq_one_letter_code
_entity_poly.pdbx_strand_id
1 'polypeptide(L)'
;MEPVSLTKEMLLMLYERKDVKRRMFLYMHYQRLFAQYYSMGFLVELINQDLGKPVVSTGDIKYIRANAHRWRSELIPEGVKNAGGERQIQTDTGGDLDLTTA
;
A
#
# COMPACT_ATOMS: atom_id res chain seq x y z
N MET A 1 6.16 18.85 16.81
CA MET A 1 5.08 17.86 16.63
C MET A 1 5.81 16.55 16.39
N GLU A 2 5.86 15.68 17.40
CA GLU A 2 6.46 14.34 17.25
C GLU A 2 5.69 13.56 16.18
N PRO A 3 6.36 12.79 15.30
CA PRO A 3 5.67 11.94 14.35
C PRO A 3 4.78 10.98 15.14
N VAL A 4 3.50 10.92 14.79
CA VAL A 4 2.57 9.95 15.38
C VAL A 4 3.11 8.56 15.09
N SER A 5 3.77 7.96 16.10
CA SER A 5 4.24 6.59 16.00
C SER A 5 3.02 5.69 15.89
N LEU A 6 2.96 4.88 14.83
CA LEU A 6 1.88 3.93 14.61
C LEU A 6 1.96 2.86 15.70
N THR A 7 1.18 2.99 16.76
CA THR A 7 1.20 2.05 17.88
C THR A 7 0.25 0.85 17.66
N LYS A 8 0.51 -0.25 18.38
CA LYS A 8 -0.35 -1.44 18.36
C LYS A 8 -1.75 -1.13 18.85
N GLU A 9 -1.88 -0.26 19.85
CA GLU A 9 -3.16 0.17 20.42
C GLU A 9 -4.01 0.89 19.38
N MET A 10 -3.40 1.78 18.58
CA MET A 10 -4.10 2.46 17.50
C MET A 10 -4.56 1.49 16.42
N LEU A 11 -3.73 0.52 16.06
CA LEU A 11 -4.11 -0.53 15.13
C LEU A 11 -5.30 -1.36 15.66
N LEU A 12 -5.29 -1.75 16.93
CA LEU A 12 -6.38 -2.48 17.57
C LEU A 12 -7.69 -1.68 17.57
N MET A 13 -7.65 -0.37 17.86
CA MET A 13 -8.83 0.50 17.78
C MET A 13 -9.42 0.57 16.37
N LEU A 14 -8.58 0.61 15.33
CA LEU A 14 -9.05 0.58 13.94
C LEU A 14 -9.74 -0.74 13.60
N TYR A 15 -9.23 -1.86 14.11
CA TYR A 15 -9.86 -3.18 13.94
C TYR A 15 -11.22 -3.26 14.65
N GLU A 16 -11.30 -2.78 15.89
CA GLU A 16 -12.55 -2.75 16.66
C GLU A 16 -13.64 -1.93 15.96
N ARG A 17 -13.28 -0.76 15.43
CA ARG A 17 -14.20 0.12 14.69
C ARG A 17 -14.48 -0.33 13.26
N LYS A 18 -13.83 -1.41 12.79
CA LYS A 18 -13.85 -1.88 11.40
C LYS A 18 -13.50 -0.76 10.41
N ASP A 19 -12.56 0.11 10.78
CA ASP A 19 -12.12 1.22 9.95
C ASP A 19 -11.47 0.72 8.66
N VAL A 20 -11.68 1.43 7.55
CA VAL A 20 -11.12 1.09 6.23
C VAL A 20 -9.60 1.21 6.20
N LYS A 21 -9.02 2.08 7.04
CA LYS A 21 -7.57 2.31 7.14
C LYS A 21 -6.85 1.22 7.92
N ARG A 22 -7.56 0.32 8.61
CA ARG A 22 -6.94 -0.74 9.44
C ARG A 22 -5.89 -1.55 8.69
N ARG A 23 -6.12 -1.86 7.41
CA ARG A 23 -5.22 -2.66 6.57
C ARG A 23 -3.97 -1.88 6.14
N MET A 24 -4.12 -0.59 5.88
CA MET A 24 -2.99 0.29 5.56
C MET A 24 -2.09 0.43 6.79
N PHE A 25 -2.68 0.71 7.96
CA PHE A 25 -1.94 0.82 9.22
C PHE A 25 -1.28 -0.52 9.60
N LEU A 26 -1.96 -1.64 9.37
CA LEU A 26 -1.38 -2.98 9.56
C LEU A 26 -0.11 -3.16 8.71
N TYR A 27 -0.18 -2.80 7.42
CA TYR A 27 0.97 -2.89 6.53
C TYR A 27 2.13 -1.99 6.99
N MET A 28 1.85 -0.75 7.38
CA MET A 28 2.89 0.18 7.83
C MET A 28 3.58 -0.30 9.11
N HIS A 29 2.80 -0.82 10.08
CA HIS A 29 3.35 -1.31 11.33
C HIS A 29 4.21 -2.58 11.13
N TYR A 30 3.79 -3.49 10.23
CA TYR A 30 4.47 -4.76 9.98
C TYR A 30 5.19 -4.84 8.62
N GLN A 31 5.61 -3.69 8.06
CA GLN A 31 6.09 -3.62 6.67
C GLN A 31 7.23 -4.59 6.37
N ARG A 32 8.14 -4.80 7.34
CA ARG A 32 9.26 -5.74 7.22
C ARG A 32 8.81 -7.18 7.00
N LEU A 33 7.70 -7.60 7.62
CA LEU A 33 7.15 -8.94 7.42
C LEU A 33 6.59 -9.11 6.01
N PHE A 34 5.95 -8.07 5.47
CA PHE A 34 5.41 -8.09 4.10
C PHE A 34 6.48 -7.95 3.01
N ALA A 35 7.70 -7.55 3.35
CA ALA A 35 8.83 -7.56 2.42
C ALA A 35 9.38 -8.97 2.15
N GLN A 36 8.98 -9.96 2.95
CA GLN A 36 9.44 -11.34 2.85
C GLN A 36 8.35 -12.27 2.31
N TYR A 37 8.76 -13.37 1.68
CA TYR A 37 7.85 -14.36 1.07
C TYR A 37 7.29 -15.35 2.09
N TYR A 38 6.64 -14.86 3.14
CA TYR A 38 5.96 -15.71 4.11
C TYR A 38 4.64 -16.28 3.58
N SER A 39 4.19 -17.42 4.11
CA SER A 39 2.83 -17.89 3.84
C SER A 39 1.79 -16.97 4.49
N MET A 40 0.56 -16.92 3.96
CA MET A 40 -0.49 -16.08 4.53
C MET A 40 -0.89 -16.54 5.94
N GLY A 41 -0.96 -17.86 6.17
CA GLY A 41 -1.28 -18.43 7.48
C GLY A 41 -0.25 -18.06 8.52
N PHE A 42 1.04 -18.15 8.17
CA PHE A 42 2.14 -17.78 9.06
C PHE A 42 2.10 -16.29 9.42
N LEU A 43 1.83 -15.40 8.46
CA LEU A 43 1.68 -13.97 8.75
C LEU A 43 0.52 -13.68 9.70
N VAL A 44 -0.62 -14.34 9.50
CA VAL A 44 -1.79 -14.19 10.38
C VAL A 44 -1.46 -14.63 11.80
N GLU A 45 -0.84 -15.79 11.96
CA GLU A 45 -0.45 -16.34 13.26
C GLU A 45 0.54 -15.42 13.97
N LEU A 46 1.65 -15.07 13.31
CA LEU A 46 2.71 -14.24 13.86
C LEU A 46 2.21 -12.86 14.28
N ILE A 47 1.40 -12.21 13.43
CA ILE A 47 0.86 -10.88 13.70
C ILE A 47 -0.16 -10.93 14.84
N ASN A 48 -1.11 -11.87 14.82
CA ASN A 48 -2.12 -11.97 15.88
C ASN A 48 -1.50 -12.34 17.23
N GLN A 49 -0.44 -13.16 17.24
CA GLN A 49 0.35 -13.43 18.44
C GLN A 49 1.00 -12.16 18.98
N ASP A 50 1.62 -11.35 18.11
CA ASP A 50 2.26 -10.08 18.51
C ASP A 50 1.26 -9.00 18.96
N LEU A 51 0.04 -9.02 18.43
CA LEU A 51 -1.08 -8.17 18.86
C LEU A 51 -1.80 -8.69 20.12
N GLY A 52 -1.55 -9.94 20.52
CA GLY A 52 -2.23 -10.61 21.62
C GLY A 52 -3.73 -10.88 21.39
N LYS A 53 -4.23 -10.70 20.17
CA LYS A 53 -5.66 -10.87 19.81
C LYS A 53 -5.82 -11.36 18.37
N PRO A 54 -6.78 -12.28 18.09
CA PRO A 54 -7.01 -12.83 16.75
C PRO A 54 -7.88 -11.90 15.88
N VAL A 55 -7.37 -10.71 15.54
CA VAL A 55 -8.13 -9.69 14.78
C VAL A 55 -7.80 -9.65 13.29
N VAL A 56 -6.59 -10.06 12.91
CA VAL A 56 -6.12 -10.07 11.53
C VAL A 56 -6.54 -11.36 10.85
N SER A 57 -7.06 -11.24 9.62
CA SER A 57 -7.49 -12.37 8.81
C SER A 57 -6.58 -12.57 7.60
N THR A 58 -6.65 -13.75 6.97
CA THR A 58 -5.99 -14.02 5.68
C THR A 58 -6.49 -13.08 4.58
N GLY A 59 -7.74 -12.62 4.67
CA GLY A 59 -8.31 -11.61 3.77
C GLY A 59 -7.59 -10.27 3.85
N ASP A 60 -7.17 -9.84 5.05
CA ASP A 60 -6.39 -8.62 5.22
C ASP A 60 -5.00 -8.77 4.58
N ILE A 61 -4.32 -9.91 4.79
CA ILE A 61 -3.02 -10.21 4.19
C ILE A 61 -3.10 -10.20 2.66
N LYS A 62 -4.11 -10.86 2.08
CA LYS A 62 -4.35 -10.89 0.63
C LYS A 62 -4.59 -9.49 0.09
N TYR A 63 -5.44 -8.71 0.76
CA TYR A 63 -5.73 -7.33 0.38
C TYR A 63 -4.48 -6.46 0.40
N ILE A 64 -3.68 -6.55 1.47
CA ILE A 64 -2.43 -5.80 1.61
C ILE A 64 -1.48 -6.14 0.48
N ARG A 65 -1.22 -7.43 0.19
CA ARG A 65 -0.33 -7.82 -0.91
C ARG A 65 -0.77 -7.25 -2.26
N ALA A 66 -2.08 -7.22 -2.51
CA ALA A 66 -2.62 -6.66 -3.75
C ALA A 66 -2.51 -5.13 -3.83
N ASN A 67 -2.53 -4.41 -2.70
CA ASN A 67 -2.67 -2.95 -2.66
C ASN A 67 -1.46 -2.18 -2.10
N ALA A 68 -0.48 -2.87 -1.49
CA ALA A 68 0.63 -2.24 -0.77
C ALA A 68 1.49 -1.33 -1.65
N HIS A 69 1.56 -1.58 -2.96
CA HIS A 69 2.26 -0.72 -3.91
C HIS A 69 1.72 0.72 -3.94
N ARG A 70 0.43 0.91 -3.63
CA ARG A 70 -0.23 2.23 -3.58
C ARG A 70 0.19 3.03 -2.35
N TRP A 71 0.43 2.35 -1.23
CA TRP A 71 0.79 3.00 0.04
C TRP A 71 2.29 3.24 0.19
N ARG A 72 3.12 2.63 -0.65
CA ARG A 72 4.57 2.94 -0.67
C ARG A 72 4.87 4.39 -1.05
N SER A 73 3.96 5.08 -1.75
CA SER A 73 4.10 6.48 -2.14
C SER A 73 3.52 7.47 -1.13
N GLU A 74 2.59 7.04 -0.27
CA GLU A 74 1.99 7.86 0.81
C GLU A 74 2.93 8.02 2.03
N LEU A 75 4.15 7.50 1.94
CA LEU A 75 5.23 7.63 2.94
C LEU A 75 5.95 8.99 2.89
N ILE A 76 5.53 9.91 2.02
CA ILE A 76 6.04 11.28 1.97
C ILE A 76 5.10 12.16 2.80
N PRO A 77 5.55 12.74 3.94
CA PRO A 77 4.78 13.76 4.66
C PRO A 77 4.39 14.88 3.69
N GLU A 78 3.15 15.37 3.75
CA GLU A 78 2.72 16.51 2.93
C GLU A 78 3.73 17.66 3.04
N GLY A 79 4.53 17.84 1.99
CA GLY A 79 5.71 18.70 2.03
C GLY A 79 6.68 18.53 0.87
N VAL A 80 6.70 17.36 0.20
CA VAL A 80 7.46 17.18 -1.04
C VAL A 80 6.49 17.03 -2.22
N LYS A 81 6.06 18.17 -2.76
CA LYS A 81 5.52 18.24 -4.12
C LYS A 81 6.69 18.03 -5.07
N ASN A 82 6.95 16.80 -5.50
CA ASN A 82 7.77 16.58 -6.68
C ASN A 82 6.88 16.11 -7.82
N ALA A 83 6.89 16.97 -8.84
CA ALA A 83 6.38 16.78 -10.18
C ALA A 83 6.73 15.40 -10.73
N GLY A 84 5.78 14.78 -11.45
CA GLY A 84 6.04 13.52 -12.15
C GLY A 84 4.79 12.68 -12.37
N GLY A 85 3.74 13.30 -12.90
CA GLY A 85 2.50 12.65 -13.28
C GLY A 85 2.06 13.01 -14.69
N GLU A 86 3.01 13.17 -15.62
CA GLU A 86 2.66 13.17 -17.04
C GLU A 86 2.24 11.75 -17.42
N ARG A 87 0.92 11.55 -17.50
CA ARG A 87 0.34 10.50 -18.33
C ARG A 87 -0.53 11.16 -19.38
N GLN A 88 0.04 11.39 -20.55
CA GLN A 88 -0.72 11.48 -21.79
C GLN A 88 0.14 10.93 -22.93
N ILE A 89 0.16 9.60 -23.07
CA ILE A 89 0.56 9.00 -24.34
C ILE A 89 -0.70 9.05 -25.21
N GLN A 90 -0.82 10.10 -26.02
CA GLN A 90 -1.67 10.08 -27.20
C GLN A 90 -0.99 9.18 -28.24
N THR A 91 -1.61 8.05 -28.53
CA THR A 91 -1.28 7.24 -29.70
C THR A 91 -2.14 7.72 -30.86
N ASP A 92 -1.71 8.78 -31.54
CA ASP A 92 -2.31 9.16 -32.81
C ASP A 92 -1.53 8.44 -33.92
N THR A 93 -2.11 7.31 -34.32
CA THR A 93 -1.76 6.60 -35.54
C THR A 93 -2.37 7.40 -36.69
N GLY A 94 -1.53 8.04 -37.49
CA GLY A 94 -1.97 8.85 -38.63
C GLY A 94 -0.78 9.22 -39.51
N GLY A 95 -0.17 8.21 -40.12
CA GLY A 95 0.83 8.42 -41.16
C GLY A 95 0.14 8.83 -42.45
N ASP A 96 0.35 10.06 -42.88
CA ASP A 96 0.34 10.45 -44.29
C ASP A 96 1.67 11.16 -44.55
N LEU A 97 2.58 10.42 -45.17
CA LEU A 97 3.85 10.92 -45.69
C LEU A 97 3.73 10.83 -47.20
N ASP A 98 3.13 11.87 -47.79
CA ASP A 98 3.18 12.07 -49.24
C ASP A 98 4.55 12.68 -49.57
N LEU A 99 5.48 11.81 -49.93
CA LEU A 99 6.78 12.15 -50.51
C LEU A 99 6.91 11.40 -51.83
N THR A 100 6.49 12.05 -52.91
CA THR A 100 7.12 11.85 -54.22
C THR A 100 7.40 13.19 -54.88
N THR A 101 8.67 13.59 -54.81
CA THR A 101 9.32 14.47 -55.78
C THR A 101 9.96 13.57 -56.84
N ALA A 102 9.53 13.71 -58.09
CA ALA A 102 10.33 13.56 -59.32
C ALA A 102 9.49 13.96 -60.54
#